data_AF-A0A2D5T3U1-F1
#
_entry.id   AF-A0A2D5T3U1-F1
#
_cell.length_a   1.000
_cell.length_b   1.000
_cell.length_c   1.000
_cell.angle_alpha   90.00
_cell.angle_beta   90.00
_cell.angle_gamma   90.00
#
_symmetry.space_group_name_H-M   'P 1'
#
loop_
_entity.id
_entity.type
_entity.pdbx_description
1 polymer ?
#
loop_
_entity_poly.entity_id
_entity_poly.type
_entity_poly.pdbx_seq_one_letter_code
_entity_poly.pdbx_strand_id
1 'polypeptide(L)'
;MSEYGKAAERADGMLLTILELVHNGLKEVVSEEKAAEVARDVVENVRNTFGGENVYVCKGRNLDSILKSHQVWADFKGDNHVELSKKYGFSVQWVYTIIRTMTQLKRDELQPDLFGDLDERK
;
A
#
# COMPACT_ATOMS: atom_id res chain seq x y z
N MET A 1 20.05 18.27 15.29
CA MET A 1 20.36 18.55 13.87
C MET A 1 21.07 17.32 13.36
N SER A 2 20.45 16.56 12.45
CA SER A 2 21.03 15.33 11.93
C SER A 2 22.13 15.66 10.92
N GLU A 3 23.24 14.93 11.03
CA GLU A 3 24.53 15.15 10.37
C GLU A 3 24.66 14.26 9.12
N TYR A 4 23.57 13.99 8.37
CA TYR A 4 23.61 13.02 7.27
C TYR A 4 22.79 13.45 6.05
N GLY A 5 23.32 14.37 5.23
CA GLY A 5 23.02 14.46 3.79
C GLY A 5 21.55 14.33 3.34
N LYS A 6 20.87 15.47 3.20
CA LYS A 6 19.46 15.76 2.86
C LYS A 6 18.67 14.89 1.84
N ALA A 7 19.28 13.94 1.13
CA ALA A 7 18.60 13.03 0.21
C ALA A 7 18.61 11.56 0.68
N ALA A 8 19.74 11.06 1.17
CA ALA A 8 19.82 9.75 1.83
C ALA A 8 19.08 9.76 3.19
N GLU A 9 19.10 10.90 3.87
CA GLU A 9 18.39 11.16 5.14
C GLU A 9 16.88 10.90 5.08
N ARG A 10 16.26 11.00 3.89
CA ARG A 10 14.82 10.77 3.74
C ARG A 10 14.46 9.29 3.68
N ALA A 11 15.23 8.49 2.93
CA ALA A 11 14.95 7.07 2.77
C ALA A 11 15.31 6.31 4.06
N ASP A 12 16.52 6.56 4.58
CA ASP A 12 16.96 6.00 5.85
C ASP A 12 16.06 6.48 6.99
N GLY A 13 15.70 7.77 6.99
CA GLY A 13 14.76 8.35 7.93
C GLY A 13 13.37 7.72 7.86
N MET A 14 12.86 7.40 6.66
CA MET A 14 11.58 6.70 6.51
C MET A 14 11.63 5.29 7.09
N LEU A 15 12.68 4.52 6.80
CA LEU A 15 12.82 3.15 7.33
C LEU A 15 12.97 3.14 8.86
N LEU A 16 13.75 4.08 9.42
CA LEU A 16 13.85 4.28 10.86
C LEU A 16 12.51 4.71 11.48
N THR A 17 11.76 5.59 10.80
CA THR A 17 10.43 5.99 11.25
C THR A 17 9.47 4.80 11.28
N ILE A 18 9.49 3.94 10.24
CA ILE A 18 8.69 2.71 10.22
C ILE A 18 9.08 1.79 11.38
N LEU A 19 10.39 1.60 11.61
CA LEU A 19 10.90 0.82 12.74
C LEU A 19 10.34 1.32 14.07
N GLU A 20 10.45 2.62 14.33
CA GLU A 20 9.99 3.25 15.57
C GLU A 20 8.47 3.18 15.72
N LEU A 21 7.70 3.40 14.65
CA LEU A 21 6.24 3.33 14.69
C LEU A 21 5.75 1.92 15.01
N VAL A 22 6.34 0.90 14.37
CA VAL A 22 5.99 -0.51 14.63
C VAL A 22 6.39 -0.90 16.05
N HIS A 23 7.62 -0.58 16.47
CA HIS A 23 8.10 -0.84 17.82
C HIS A 23 7.18 -0.22 18.89
N ASN A 24 6.88 1.07 18.75
CA ASN A 24 6.04 1.80 19.69
C ASN A 24 4.59 1.30 19.72
N GLY A 25 4.06 0.83 18.58
CA GLY A 25 2.73 0.21 18.53
C GLY A 25 2.65 -1.16 19.21
N LEU A 26 3.78 -1.85 19.36
CA LEU A 26 3.85 -3.20 19.90
C LEU A 26 4.29 -3.27 21.37
N LYS A 27 4.97 -2.24 21.89
CA LYS A 27 5.54 -2.23 23.25
C LYS A 27 4.54 -2.50 24.38
N GLU A 28 3.25 -2.21 24.17
CA GLU A 28 2.18 -2.43 25.15
C GLU A 28 1.52 -3.82 25.03
N VAL A 29 1.80 -4.54 23.93
CA VAL A 29 1.16 -5.82 23.58
C VAL A 29 2.11 -7.00 23.75
N VAL A 30 3.41 -6.79 23.55
CA VAL A 30 4.45 -7.82 23.63
C VAL A 30 5.66 -7.33 24.43
N SER A 31 6.60 -8.23 24.74
CA SER A 31 7.86 -7.83 25.40
C SER A 31 8.69 -6.88 24.54
N GLU A 32 9.48 -6.02 25.16
CA GLU A 32 10.39 -5.07 24.47
C GLU A 32 11.27 -5.78 23.43
N GLU A 33 11.86 -6.92 23.82
CA GLU A 33 12.71 -7.71 22.92
C GLU A 33 11.92 -8.23 21.70
N LYS A 34 10.68 -8.68 21.91
CA LYS A 34 9.84 -9.15 20.81
C LYS A 34 9.33 -8.01 19.93
N ALA A 35 9.02 -6.85 20.51
CA ALA A 35 8.65 -5.65 19.75
C ALA A 35 9.80 -5.21 18.84
N ALA A 36 11.04 -5.22 19.34
CA ALA A 36 12.23 -4.88 18.57
C ALA A 36 12.51 -5.88 17.43
N GLU A 37 12.35 -7.18 17.70
CA GLU A 37 12.47 -8.23 16.68
C GLU A 37 11.44 -8.02 15.55
N VAL A 38 10.15 -7.91 15.90
CA VAL A 38 9.07 -7.75 14.91
C VAL A 38 9.23 -6.45 14.11
N ALA A 39 9.62 -5.35 14.76
CA ALA A 39 9.86 -4.09 14.06
C ALA A 39 10.96 -4.22 13.01
N ARG A 40 12.07 -4.90 13.32
CA ARG A 40 13.16 -5.15 12.36
C ARG A 40 12.68 -6.01 11.20
N ASP A 41 11.95 -7.08 11.47
CA ASP A 41 11.42 -7.97 10.43
C ASP A 41 10.49 -7.21 9.47
N VAL A 42 9.62 -6.34 10.00
CA VAL A 42 8.73 -5.51 9.16
C VAL A 42 9.52 -4.57 8.27
N VAL A 43 10.52 -3.88 8.81
CA VAL A 43 11.37 -2.96 8.01
C VAL A 43 12.14 -3.71 6.94
N GLU A 44 12.65 -4.90 7.24
CA GLU A 44 13.35 -5.72 6.25
C GLU A 44 12.41 -6.21 5.14
N ASN A 45 11.17 -6.57 5.48
CA ASN A 45 10.15 -6.89 4.49
C ASN A 45 9.81 -5.69 3.60
N VAL A 46 9.71 -4.48 4.16
CA VAL A 46 9.50 -3.26 3.37
C VAL A 46 10.67 -3.02 2.41
N ARG A 47 11.91 -3.18 2.88
CA ARG A 47 13.11 -3.05 2.03
C ARG A 47 13.15 -4.09 0.91
N ASN A 48 12.82 -5.35 1.19
CA ASN A 48 12.81 -6.41 0.19
C ASN A 48 11.67 -6.27 -0.81
N THR A 49 10.53 -5.73 -0.39
CA THR A 49 9.35 -5.57 -1.25
C THR A 49 9.47 -4.37 -2.17
N PHE A 50 9.99 -3.24 -1.66
CA PHE A 50 9.98 -1.96 -2.37
C PHE A 50 11.39 -1.43 -2.68
N GLY A 51 12.42 -2.24 -2.44
CA GLY A 51 13.81 -1.86 -2.64
C GLY A 51 14.10 -1.54 -4.10
N GLY A 52 14.54 -0.31 -4.37
CA GLY A 52 14.80 0.16 -5.74
C GLY A 52 13.60 0.82 -6.43
N GLU A 53 12.42 0.81 -5.80
CA GLU A 53 11.22 1.47 -6.30
C GLU A 53 11.01 2.87 -5.70
N ASN A 54 10.33 3.75 -6.44
CA ASN A 54 9.89 5.05 -5.92
C ASN A 54 8.45 4.94 -5.39
N VAL A 55 8.31 4.69 -4.09
CA VAL A 55 7.01 4.49 -3.45
C VAL A 55 6.39 5.82 -3.00
N TYR A 56 5.18 6.10 -3.48
CA TYR A 56 4.38 7.24 -3.05
C TYR A 56 3.43 6.88 -1.90
N VAL A 57 3.52 7.61 -0.78
CA VAL A 57 2.59 7.48 0.35
C VAL A 57 1.42 8.46 0.18
N CYS A 58 0.22 7.92 -0.07
CA CYS A 58 -0.98 8.71 -0.33
C CYS A 58 -1.47 9.45 0.93
N LYS A 59 -1.38 10.79 0.96
CA LYS A 59 -1.86 11.61 2.09
C LYS A 59 -3.40 11.71 2.18
N GLY A 60 -4.09 11.65 1.06
CA GLY A 60 -5.53 11.93 0.96
C GLY A 60 -6.44 10.70 0.97
N ARG A 61 -5.88 9.48 0.99
CA ARG A 61 -6.66 8.25 1.08
C ARG A 61 -6.54 7.71 2.50
N ASN A 62 -7.67 7.55 3.18
CA ASN A 62 -7.67 6.86 4.46
C ASN A 62 -7.47 5.35 4.24
N LEU A 63 -6.78 4.71 5.19
CA LEU A 63 -6.49 3.28 5.16
C LEU A 63 -7.79 2.47 5.08
N ASP A 64 -8.83 2.87 5.82
CA ASP A 64 -10.12 2.20 5.81
C ASP A 64 -10.77 2.13 4.43
N SER A 65 -10.63 3.17 3.60
CA SER A 65 -11.18 3.21 2.24
C SER A 65 -10.39 2.31 1.31
N ILE A 66 -9.07 2.24 1.50
CA ILE A 66 -8.22 1.30 0.76
C ILE A 66 -8.63 -0.13 1.12
N LEU A 67 -8.69 -0.45 2.41
CA LEU A 67 -9.09 -1.77 2.91
C LEU A 67 -10.50 -2.16 2.46
N LYS A 68 -11.48 -1.26 2.56
CA LYS A 68 -12.84 -1.50 2.05
C LYS A 68 -12.86 -1.75 0.55
N SER A 69 -12.06 -1.02 -0.23
CA SER A 69 -11.96 -1.25 -1.68
C SER A 69 -11.36 -2.63 -1.99
N HIS A 70 -10.37 -3.09 -1.23
CA HIS A 70 -9.85 -4.45 -1.32
C HIS A 70 -10.90 -5.51 -0.95
N GLN A 71 -11.71 -5.26 0.10
CA GLN A 71 -12.81 -6.16 0.47
C GLN A 71 -13.88 -6.25 -0.62
N VAL A 72 -14.27 -5.11 -1.21
CA VAL A 72 -15.20 -5.08 -2.35
C VAL A 72 -14.68 -5.92 -3.51
N TRP A 73 -13.38 -5.84 -3.81
CA TRP A 73 -12.75 -6.66 -4.84
C TRP A 73 -12.75 -8.15 -4.50
N ALA A 74 -12.42 -8.52 -3.26
CA ALA A 74 -12.41 -9.91 -2.82
C ALA A 74 -13.82 -10.56 -2.90
N ASP A 75 -14.87 -9.79 -2.65
CA ASP A 75 -16.25 -10.25 -2.69
C ASP A 75 -16.91 -10.15 -4.08
N PHE A 76 -16.18 -9.68 -5.08
CA PHE A 76 -16.69 -9.52 -6.43
C PHE A 76 -16.82 -10.87 -7.16
N LYS A 77 -18.01 -11.12 -7.69
CA LYS A 77 -18.37 -12.38 -8.38
C LYS A 77 -18.51 -12.23 -9.90
N GLY A 78 -18.35 -11.02 -10.43
CA GLY A 78 -18.47 -10.70 -11.86
C GLY A 78 -19.68 -9.82 -12.20
N ASP A 79 -20.80 -10.00 -11.51
CA ASP A 79 -22.08 -9.32 -11.83
C ASP A 79 -22.76 -8.66 -10.62
N ASN A 80 -22.21 -8.83 -9.41
CA ASN A 80 -22.85 -8.45 -8.15
C ASN A 80 -22.62 -6.98 -7.70
N HIS A 81 -22.47 -6.04 -8.63
CA HIS A 81 -22.14 -4.63 -8.32
C HIS A 81 -23.15 -3.95 -7.38
N VAL A 82 -24.45 -4.19 -7.60
CA VAL A 82 -25.53 -3.62 -6.78
C VAL A 82 -25.60 -4.25 -5.39
N GLU A 83 -25.21 -5.52 -5.26
CA GLU A 83 -25.11 -6.20 -3.96
C GLU A 83 -23.98 -5.57 -3.13
N LEU A 84 -22.81 -5.42 -3.74
CA LEU A 84 -21.64 -4.82 -3.10
C LEU A 84 -21.89 -3.35 -2.72
N SER A 85 -22.59 -2.60 -3.56
CA SER A 85 -22.91 -1.19 -3.27
C SER A 85 -23.72 -1.07 -1.97
N LYS A 86 -24.72 -1.94 -1.79
CA LYS A 86 -25.55 -1.99 -0.57
C LYS A 86 -24.75 -2.50 0.63
N LYS A 87 -23.95 -3.56 0.45
CA LYS A 87 -23.15 -4.17 1.53
C LYS A 87 -22.13 -3.20 2.13
N TYR A 88 -21.46 -2.42 1.29
CA TYR A 88 -20.36 -1.54 1.72
C TYR A 88 -20.75 -0.06 1.85
N GLY A 89 -22.01 0.29 1.55
CA GLY A 89 -22.50 1.68 1.62
C GLY A 89 -21.89 2.59 0.55
N PHE A 90 -21.56 2.03 -0.61
CA PHE A 90 -20.99 2.78 -1.73
C PHE A 90 -22.04 3.03 -2.82
N SER A 91 -21.80 4.04 -3.66
CA SER A 91 -22.55 4.16 -4.91
C SER A 91 -22.17 3.02 -5.85
N VAL A 92 -23.10 2.57 -6.68
CA VAL A 92 -22.84 1.52 -7.68
C VAL A 92 -21.69 1.95 -8.62
N GLN A 93 -21.62 3.23 -8.98
CA GLN A 93 -20.54 3.80 -9.80
C GLN A 93 -19.16 3.72 -9.12
N TRP A 94 -19.12 3.89 -7.79
CA TRP A 94 -17.89 3.72 -7.04
C TRP A 94 -17.43 2.26 -7.02
N VAL A 95 -18.36 1.31 -6.88
CA VAL A 95 -18.04 -0.12 -7.00
C VAL A 95 -17.46 -0.43 -8.38
N TYR A 96 -18.07 0.04 -9.47
CA TYR A 96 -17.49 -0.10 -10.82
C TYR A 96 -16.07 0.48 -10.91
N THR A 97 -15.82 1.63 -10.28
CA THR A 97 -14.50 2.26 -10.26
C THR A 97 -13.49 1.37 -9.52
N ILE A 98 -13.85 0.82 -8.36
CA ILE A 98 -13.00 -0.10 -7.61
C ILE A 98 -12.66 -1.33 -8.46
N ILE A 99 -13.67 -1.99 -9.05
CA ILE A 99 -13.47 -3.20 -9.86
C ILE A 99 -12.57 -2.90 -11.06
N ARG A 100 -12.80 -1.79 -11.77
CA ARG A 100 -11.97 -1.38 -12.90
C ARG A 100 -10.51 -1.14 -12.48
N THR A 101 -10.29 -0.41 -11.39
CA THR A 101 -8.93 -0.11 -10.89
C THR A 101 -8.21 -1.40 -10.48
N MET A 102 -8.86 -2.30 -9.75
CA MET A 102 -8.24 -3.55 -9.31
C MET A 102 -7.97 -4.50 -10.47
N THR A 103 -8.85 -4.54 -11.47
CA THR A 103 -8.64 -5.32 -12.71
C THR A 103 -7.40 -4.83 -13.46
N GLN A 104 -7.21 -3.52 -13.56
CA GLN A 104 -6.02 -2.95 -14.20
C GLN A 104 -4.74 -3.32 -13.43
N LEU A 105 -4.74 -3.12 -12.11
CA LEU A 105 -3.59 -3.48 -11.27
C LEU A 105 -3.20 -4.96 -11.40
N LYS A 106 -4.19 -5.86 -11.44
CA LYS A 106 -3.93 -7.30 -11.63
C LYS A 106 -3.43 -7.64 -13.02
N ARG A 107 -3.88 -6.90 -14.04
CA ARG A 107 -3.36 -7.04 -15.39
C ARG A 107 -1.90 -6.60 -15.47
N ASP A 108 -1.56 -5.45 -14.89
CA ASP A 108 -0.20 -4.90 -14.91
C ASP A 108 0.79 -5.80 -14.15
N GLU A 109 0.34 -6.43 -13.04
CA GLU A 109 1.12 -7.42 -12.28
C GLU A 109 1.42 -8.68 -13.11
N LEU A 110 0.44 -9.18 -13.87
CA LEU A 110 0.58 -10.41 -14.67
C LEU A 110 1.26 -10.18 -16.02
N GLN A 111 1.11 -8.99 -16.59
CA GLN A 111 1.64 -8.61 -17.88
C GLN A 111 2.15 -7.17 -17.82
N PRO A 112 3.44 -6.97 -17.47
CA PRO A 112 4.09 -5.67 -17.60
C PRO A 112 3.93 -5.18 -19.04
N ASP A 113 3.54 -3.91 -19.21
CA ASP A 113 3.27 -3.34 -20.52
C ASP A 113 4.51 -3.49 -21.43
N LEU A 114 4.36 -4.24 -22.52
CA LEU A 114 5.43 -4.52 -23.47
C LEU A 114 5.83 -3.25 -24.27
N PHE A 115 5.01 -2.19 -24.25
CA PHE A 115 5.17 -0.99 -25.08
C PHE A 115 4.95 0.36 -24.35
N GLY A 116 4.86 0.37 -23.02
CA GLY A 116 4.48 1.57 -22.25
C GLY A 116 5.36 2.81 -22.46
N ASP A 117 6.63 2.61 -22.83
CA ASP A 117 7.60 3.69 -23.02
C ASP A 117 7.56 4.36 -24.41
N LEU A 118 6.71 3.90 -25.34
CA LEU A 118 6.71 4.40 -26.73
C LEU A 118 5.79 5.60 -26.98
N ASP A 119 4.92 5.97 -26.04
CA ASP A 119 3.87 6.99 -26.25
C ASP A 119 4.21 8.37 -25.64
N GLU A 120 5.37 8.54 -25.00
CA GLU A 120 5.82 9.85 -24.46
C GLU A 120 6.48 10.78 -25.51
N ARG A 121 6.41 10.44 -26.81
CA ARG A 121 6.86 11.32 -27.91
C ARG A 121 5.67 11.99 -28.60
N LYS A 122 5.06 12.98 -27.95
CA LYS A 122 4.22 13.99 -28.61
C LYS A 122 4.52 15.39 -28.09
#